data_AF-A0A2Z2PYL0-F1
#
_entry.id   AF-A0A2Z2PYL0-F1
#
_cell.length_a   1.000
_cell.length_b   1.000
_cell.length_c   1.000
_cell.angle_alpha   90.00
_cell.angle_beta   90.00
_cell.angle_gamma   90.00
#
_symmetry.space_group_name_H-M   'P 1'
#
loop_
_entity.id
_entity.type
_entity.pdbx_description
1 polymer ?
#
loop_
_entity_poly.entity_id
_entity_poly.type
_entity_poly.pdbx_seq_one_letter_code
_entity_poly.pdbx_strand_id
1 'polypeptide(L)'
;MVDSALIKECSDPGLKPAIVEQFIERAGAPDPLAVTVRSGNRIVLVPKPTTPDEALALIRQNLGRNIVRVGLTQYPAGLGIVEAGQLKPDLIEPCENIKMGTALFAKVYRIVTKWYGNPTESEVLPQVFEDAIIAWQTGYFEGTAVFRAADPGDVKLPEPEPGVEEERSGAGSDKMKGGNVDALEAEPVDPNKAGIRIDLSGIGARGK
;
A
#
# COMPACT_ATOMS: atom_id res chain seq x y z
N MET A 1 12.73 -3.21 9.94
CA MET A 1 11.54 -3.95 10.44
C MET A 1 11.23 -3.42 11.83
N VAL A 2 9.95 -3.28 12.16
CA VAL A 2 9.51 -2.85 13.49
C VAL A 2 9.72 -4.01 14.48
N ASP A 3 10.04 -3.69 15.73
CA ASP A 3 10.29 -4.69 16.77
C ASP A 3 9.04 -5.55 17.04
N SER A 4 9.22 -6.88 17.05
CA SER A 4 8.11 -7.83 17.18
C SER A 4 7.52 -7.87 18.60
N ALA A 5 8.30 -7.56 19.64
CA ALA A 5 7.77 -7.43 20.99
C ALA A 5 6.87 -6.18 21.09
N LEU A 6 7.27 -5.08 20.48
CA LEU A 6 6.43 -3.86 20.37
C LEU A 6 5.13 -4.14 19.61
N ILE A 7 5.19 -4.85 18.47
CA ILE A 7 3.99 -5.27 17.73
C ILE A 7 3.08 -6.10 18.62
N LYS A 8 3.61 -7.11 19.31
CA LYS A 8 2.82 -8.00 20.16
C LYS A 8 2.17 -7.27 21.34
N GLU A 9 2.83 -6.28 21.91
CA GLU A 9 2.33 -5.52 23.06
C GLU A 9 1.27 -4.49 22.68
N CYS A 10 1.46 -3.80 21.54
CA CYS A 10 0.67 -2.61 21.20
C CYS A 10 -0.45 -2.84 20.17
N SER A 11 -0.46 -3.99 19.48
CA SER A 11 -1.42 -4.24 18.41
C SER A 11 -2.85 -4.47 18.88
N ASP A 12 -3.80 -4.15 18.01
CA ASP A 12 -5.20 -4.52 18.20
C ASP A 12 -5.35 -6.04 18.37
N PRO A 13 -6.04 -6.49 19.44
CA PRO A 13 -6.18 -7.91 19.74
C PRO A 13 -7.07 -8.67 18.73
N GLY A 14 -7.81 -7.95 17.90
CA GLY A 14 -8.60 -8.51 16.80
C GLY A 14 -7.76 -8.95 15.60
N LEU A 15 -6.46 -8.63 15.57
CA LEU A 15 -5.50 -9.07 14.56
C LEU A 15 -4.47 -10.02 15.17
N LYS A 16 -4.13 -11.07 14.44
CA LYS A 16 -2.99 -11.93 14.82
C LYS A 16 -1.69 -11.15 14.60
N PRO A 17 -0.66 -11.34 15.46
CA PRO A 17 0.63 -10.67 15.30
C PRO A 17 1.25 -10.81 13.91
N ALA A 18 1.18 -12.00 13.30
CA ALA A 18 1.72 -12.24 11.95
C ALA A 18 1.04 -11.36 10.86
N ILE A 19 -0.27 -11.11 10.98
CA ILE A 19 -0.99 -10.22 10.06
C ILE A 19 -0.53 -8.77 10.27
N VAL A 20 -0.28 -8.37 11.52
CA VAL A 20 0.20 -7.02 11.83
C VAL A 20 1.62 -6.80 11.31
N GLU A 21 2.50 -7.80 11.47
CA GLU A 21 3.87 -7.76 10.93
C GLU A 21 3.84 -7.54 9.42
N GLN A 22 3.09 -8.37 8.69
CA GLN A 22 2.93 -8.22 7.23
C GLN A 22 2.29 -6.88 6.85
N PHE A 23 1.31 -6.40 7.62
CA PHE A 23 0.67 -5.11 7.39
C PHE A 23 1.68 -3.95 7.51
N ILE A 24 2.43 -3.89 8.60
CA ILE A 24 3.41 -2.83 8.84
C ILE A 24 4.55 -2.90 7.81
N GLU A 25 4.98 -4.11 7.44
CA GLU A 25 6.01 -4.29 6.43
C GLU A 25 5.58 -3.76 5.06
N ARG A 26 4.33 -4.03 4.66
CA ARG A 26 3.84 -3.73 3.30
C ARG A 26 3.21 -2.35 3.14
N ALA A 27 2.66 -1.80 4.22
CA ALA A 27 1.89 -0.56 4.18
C ALA A 27 2.36 0.50 5.18
N GLY A 28 3.24 0.12 6.10
CA GLY A 28 3.76 0.98 7.16
C GLY A 28 5.07 1.68 6.80
N ALA A 29 5.78 2.11 7.85
CA ALA A 29 7.11 2.69 7.77
C ALA A 29 7.99 2.17 8.91
N PRO A 30 9.32 2.06 8.71
CA PRO A 30 10.23 1.61 9.77
C PRO A 30 10.51 2.67 10.83
N ASP A 31 10.16 3.92 10.57
CA ASP A 31 10.45 5.08 11.42
C ASP A 31 9.14 5.62 12.03
N PRO A 32 9.02 5.71 13.38
CA PRO A 32 7.81 6.20 14.03
C PRO A 32 7.52 7.68 13.74
N LEU A 33 8.52 8.46 13.32
CA LEU A 33 8.35 9.85 12.92
C LEU A 33 8.09 9.99 11.42
N ALA A 34 7.98 8.90 10.66
CA ALA A 34 7.74 8.96 9.23
C ALA A 34 6.44 9.72 8.90
N VAL A 35 6.56 10.77 8.09
CA VAL A 35 5.42 11.52 7.57
C VAL A 35 5.44 11.47 6.05
N THR A 36 4.40 10.90 5.46
CA THR A 36 4.20 10.88 4.01
C THR A 36 3.09 11.85 3.64
N VAL A 37 3.35 12.73 2.68
CA VAL A 37 2.39 13.72 2.20
C VAL A 37 2.07 13.45 0.73
N ARG A 38 0.78 13.41 0.39
CA ARG A 38 0.31 13.27 -0.99
C ARG A 38 -0.68 14.37 -1.35
N SER A 39 -0.50 14.92 -2.55
CA SER A 39 -1.43 15.87 -3.16
C SER A 39 -2.03 15.22 -4.41
N GLY A 40 -3.27 14.76 -4.30
CA GLY A 40 -3.87 13.85 -5.28
C GLY A 40 -2.98 12.61 -5.50
N ASN A 41 -2.57 12.36 -6.75
CA ASN A 41 -1.77 11.20 -7.12
C ASN A 41 -0.25 11.42 -6.93
N ARG A 42 0.19 12.62 -6.52
CA ARG A 42 1.62 12.97 -6.41
C ARG A 42 2.10 12.89 -4.96
N ILE A 43 3.30 12.35 -4.76
CA ILE A 43 4.01 12.40 -3.48
C ILE A 43 4.68 13.77 -3.36
N VAL A 44 4.50 14.43 -2.22
CA VAL A 44 5.16 15.68 -1.89
C VAL A 44 6.39 15.35 -1.06
N LEU A 45 7.56 15.75 -1.55
CA LEU A 45 8.80 15.62 -0.77
C LEU A 45 8.78 16.63 0.37
N VAL A 46 8.93 16.11 1.58
CA VAL A 46 8.95 16.88 2.82
C VAL A 46 10.27 16.58 3.56
N PRO A 47 10.81 17.53 4.33
CA PRO A 47 11.97 17.27 5.17
C PRO A 47 11.67 16.11 6.12
N LYS A 48 12.60 15.16 6.24
CA LYS A 48 12.47 14.07 7.19
C LYS A 48 12.53 14.64 8.61
N PRO A 49 11.46 14.54 9.42
CA PRO A 49 11.50 15.01 10.80
C PRO A 49 12.45 14.14 11.63
N THR A 50 13.16 14.77 12.54
CA THR A 50 14.09 14.10 13.48
C THR A 50 13.59 14.15 14.91
N THR A 51 12.60 15.00 15.19
CA THR A 51 11.97 15.13 16.50
C THR A 51 10.45 15.00 16.42
N PRO A 52 9.78 14.61 17.52
CA PRO A 52 8.32 14.61 17.61
C PRO A 52 7.68 15.95 17.24
N ASP A 53 8.26 17.06 17.71
CA ASP A 53 7.74 18.40 17.45
C ASP A 53 7.84 18.78 15.98
N GLU A 54 8.94 18.43 15.31
CA GLU A 54 9.10 18.60 13.86
C GLU A 54 8.06 17.81 13.08
N ALA A 55 7.84 16.54 13.46
CA ALA A 55 6.83 15.69 12.82
C ALA A 55 5.42 16.29 12.98
N LEU A 56 5.04 16.71 14.19
CA LEU A 56 3.75 17.35 14.45
C LEU A 56 3.60 18.67 13.68
N ALA A 57 4.64 19.51 13.64
CA ALA A 57 4.64 20.73 12.85
C ALA A 57 4.41 20.45 11.36
N LEU A 58 5.12 19.46 10.81
CA LEU A 58 4.99 19.05 9.41
C LEU A 58 3.59 18.53 9.09
N ILE A 59 3.01 17.72 9.98
CA ILE A 59 1.64 17.23 9.83
C ILE A 59 0.67 18.42 9.81
N ARG A 60 0.72 19.31 10.81
CA ARG A 60 -0.17 20.48 10.91
C ARG A 60 -0.12 21.37 9.67
N GLN A 61 1.06 21.57 9.09
CA GLN A 61 1.22 22.38 7.87
C GLN A 61 0.54 21.76 6.65
N ASN A 62 0.36 20.44 6.60
CA ASN A 62 -0.16 19.73 5.43
C ASN A 62 -1.63 19.27 5.57
N LEU A 63 -2.16 19.25 6.79
CA LEU A 63 -3.57 18.90 7.04
C LEU A 63 -4.54 19.81 6.28
N GLY A 64 -5.68 19.24 5.88
CA GLY A 64 -6.75 19.92 5.14
C GLY A 64 -6.47 20.15 3.65
N ARG A 65 -5.21 20.23 3.24
CA ARG A 65 -4.80 20.44 1.83
C ARG A 65 -4.29 19.17 1.16
N ASN A 66 -3.65 18.30 1.94
CA ASN A 66 -3.01 17.08 1.47
C ASN A 66 -3.48 15.87 2.28
N ILE A 67 -3.28 14.68 1.69
CA ILE A 67 -3.40 13.42 2.40
C ILE A 67 -2.10 13.22 3.18
N VAL A 68 -2.19 13.13 4.50
CA VAL A 68 -1.03 12.96 5.39
C VAL A 68 -1.11 11.61 6.09
N ARG A 69 -0.04 10.83 5.99
CA ARG A 69 0.12 9.49 6.57
C ARG A 69 1.28 9.52 7.56
N VAL A 70 1.10 8.91 8.72
CA VAL A 70 1.99 9.13 9.87
C VAL A 70 2.38 7.83 10.57
N GLY A 71 3.67 7.74 10.90
CA GLY A 71 4.25 6.74 11.78
C GLY A 71 4.30 5.34 11.20
N LEU A 72 4.47 4.38 12.11
CA LEU A 72 4.73 2.97 11.81
C LEU A 72 3.64 2.33 10.96
N THR A 73 2.38 2.70 11.17
CA THR A 73 1.23 2.17 10.44
C THR A 73 0.83 3.02 9.25
N GLN A 74 1.48 4.17 9.03
CA GLN A 74 1.04 5.19 8.07
C GLN A 74 -0.43 5.59 8.31
N TYR A 75 -0.76 5.86 9.57
CA TYR A 75 -2.10 6.27 9.99
C TYR A 75 -2.56 7.55 9.27
N PRO A 76 -3.81 7.63 8.77
CA PRO A 76 -4.34 8.83 8.10
C PRO A 76 -4.58 9.95 9.13
N ALA A 77 -3.66 10.92 9.23
CA ALA A 77 -3.71 11.96 10.26
C ALA A 77 -4.92 12.90 10.18
N GLY A 78 -5.55 13.04 9.01
CA GLY A 78 -6.77 13.84 8.84
C GLY A 78 -8.06 13.11 9.24
N LEU A 79 -7.99 11.86 9.72
CA LEU A 79 -9.18 11.10 10.09
C LEU A 79 -9.76 11.61 11.41
N GLY A 80 -11.02 12.03 11.40
CA GLY A 80 -11.72 12.52 12.60
C GLY A 80 -11.28 13.91 13.09
N ILE A 81 -10.40 14.59 12.35
CA ILE A 81 -9.89 15.92 12.68
C ILE A 81 -10.55 16.96 11.78
N VAL A 82 -11.13 18.00 12.39
CA VAL A 82 -11.71 19.14 11.67
C VAL A 82 -10.65 20.24 11.50
N GLU A 83 -9.75 20.41 12.49
CA GLU A 83 -8.70 21.44 12.49
C GLU A 83 -7.36 20.95 13.05
N ALA A 84 -6.25 21.50 12.54
CA ALA A 84 -4.88 21.07 12.90
C ALA A 84 -4.53 21.18 14.40
N GLY A 85 -5.25 22.01 15.17
CA GLY A 85 -5.09 22.13 16.62
C GLY A 85 -5.59 20.93 17.42
N GLN A 86 -6.40 20.05 16.83
CA GLN A 86 -6.91 18.82 17.46
C GLN A 86 -5.97 17.62 17.28
N LEU A 87 -4.80 17.83 16.68
CA LEU A 87 -3.82 16.78 16.43
C LEU A 87 -3.25 16.27 17.75
N LYS A 88 -3.54 15.00 18.07
CA LYS A 88 -2.98 14.33 19.25
C LYS A 88 -1.51 13.95 19.01
N PRO A 89 -0.62 14.19 20.00
CA PRO A 89 0.76 13.70 19.95
C PRO A 89 0.84 12.17 19.77
N ASP A 90 -0.19 11.45 20.21
CA ASP A 90 -0.32 9.98 20.13
C ASP A 90 -0.12 9.41 18.71
N LEU A 91 -0.31 10.22 17.66
CA LEU A 91 -0.12 9.77 16.27
C LEU A 91 1.33 9.40 15.92
N ILE A 92 2.29 9.93 16.65
CA ILE A 92 3.72 9.70 16.44
C ILE A 92 4.37 8.95 17.60
N GLU A 93 3.62 8.67 18.67
CA GLU A 93 4.06 7.75 19.71
C GLU A 93 3.97 6.32 19.16
N PRO A 94 5.06 5.53 19.18
CA PRO A 94 5.11 4.23 18.54
C PRO A 94 3.96 3.27 18.92
N CYS A 95 3.68 3.12 20.21
CA CYS A 95 2.70 2.14 20.68
C CYS A 95 1.26 2.54 20.34
N GLU A 96 0.91 3.80 20.58
CA GLU A 96 -0.39 4.37 20.25
C GLU A 96 -0.61 4.42 18.73
N ASN A 97 0.42 4.70 17.92
CA ASN A 97 0.32 4.61 16.46
C ASN A 97 0.03 3.18 16.00
N ILE A 98 0.71 2.17 16.56
CA ILE A 98 0.44 0.76 16.27
C ILE A 98 -0.99 0.41 16.68
N LYS A 99 -1.40 0.75 17.90
CA LYS A 99 -2.73 0.45 18.44
C LYS A 99 -3.85 1.05 17.59
N MET A 100 -3.79 2.35 17.30
CA MET A 100 -4.79 3.04 16.50
C MET A 100 -4.79 2.55 15.04
N GLY A 101 -3.60 2.36 14.46
CA GLY A 101 -3.45 1.92 13.07
C GLY A 101 -3.92 0.51 12.84
N THR A 102 -3.56 -0.43 13.72
CA THR A 102 -4.00 -1.83 13.64
C THR A 102 -5.49 -1.96 13.91
N ALA A 103 -6.07 -1.21 14.84
CA ALA A 103 -7.52 -1.19 15.05
C ALA A 103 -8.27 -0.71 13.80
N LEU A 104 -7.76 0.37 13.17
CA LEU A 104 -8.36 0.88 11.93
C LEU A 104 -8.15 -0.10 10.77
N PHE A 105 -6.98 -0.73 10.65
CA PHE A 105 -6.70 -1.72 9.63
C PHE A 105 -7.58 -2.97 9.80
N ALA A 106 -7.82 -3.41 11.03
CA ALA A 106 -8.74 -4.52 11.33
C ALA A 106 -10.15 -4.22 10.77
N LYS A 107 -10.64 -2.99 10.92
CA LYS A 107 -11.89 -2.56 10.30
C LYS A 107 -11.82 -2.65 8.77
N VAL A 108 -10.77 -2.10 8.16
CA VAL A 108 -10.59 -2.16 6.70
C VAL A 108 -10.56 -3.60 6.21
N TYR A 109 -9.82 -4.47 6.89
CA TYR A 109 -9.72 -5.87 6.55
C TYR A 109 -11.07 -6.59 6.69
N ARG A 110 -11.89 -6.24 7.69
CA ARG A 110 -13.25 -6.78 7.82
C ARG A 110 -14.17 -6.31 6.69
N ILE A 111 -14.04 -5.06 6.24
CA ILE A 111 -14.79 -4.53 5.09
C ILE A 111 -14.47 -5.35 3.84
N VAL A 112 -13.18 -5.57 3.55
CA VAL A 112 -12.73 -6.34 2.39
C VAL A 112 -13.18 -7.81 2.51
N THR A 113 -12.93 -8.43 3.66
CA THR A 113 -13.34 -9.83 3.94
C THR A 113 -14.84 -10.04 3.74
N LYS A 114 -15.68 -9.11 4.22
CA LYS A 114 -17.13 -9.17 4.06
C LYS A 114 -17.56 -9.08 2.60
N TRP A 115 -16.88 -8.23 1.82
CA TRP A 115 -17.17 -8.07 0.40
C TRP A 115 -16.88 -9.37 -0.37
N TYR A 116 -15.81 -10.09 0.02
CA TYR A 116 -15.49 -11.42 -0.50
C TYR A 116 -16.42 -12.55 0.01
N GLY A 117 -17.42 -12.24 0.84
CA GLY A 117 -18.37 -13.23 1.35
C GLY A 117 -17.88 -14.01 2.60
N ASN A 118 -16.90 -13.47 3.34
CA ASN A 118 -16.25 -14.12 4.48
C ASN A 118 -15.62 -15.49 4.12
N PRO A 119 -14.70 -15.52 3.15
CA PRO A 119 -14.07 -16.76 2.71
C PRO A 119 -13.30 -17.41 3.86
N THR A 120 -13.20 -18.74 3.80
CA THR A 120 -12.42 -19.55 4.76
C THR A 120 -11.37 -20.41 4.05
N GLU A 121 -11.45 -20.49 2.73
CA GLU A 121 -10.57 -21.22 1.85
C GLU A 121 -9.21 -20.51 1.75
N SER A 122 -8.12 -21.19 2.09
CA SER A 122 -6.77 -20.63 2.12
C SER A 122 -6.30 -20.05 0.78
N GLU A 123 -6.84 -20.54 -0.35
CA GLU A 123 -6.51 -20.04 -1.69
C GLU A 123 -6.97 -18.59 -1.93
N VAL A 124 -8.01 -18.14 -1.24
CA VAL A 124 -8.59 -16.79 -1.42
C VAL A 124 -7.99 -15.78 -0.43
N LEU A 125 -7.57 -16.24 0.74
CA LEU A 125 -7.13 -15.37 1.85
C LEU A 125 -5.96 -14.44 1.50
N PRO A 126 -4.93 -14.87 0.73
CA PRO A 126 -3.87 -13.99 0.27
C PRO A 126 -4.40 -12.81 -0.55
N GLN A 127 -5.37 -13.04 -1.43
CA GLN A 127 -5.98 -11.99 -2.25
C GLN A 127 -6.81 -11.03 -1.39
N VAL A 128 -7.59 -11.53 -0.41
CA VAL A 128 -8.34 -10.67 0.51
C VAL A 128 -7.39 -9.76 1.30
N PHE A 129 -6.27 -10.31 1.76
CA PHE A 129 -5.27 -9.53 2.47
C PHE A 129 -4.59 -8.50 1.56
N GLU A 130 -4.23 -8.88 0.33
CA GLU A 130 -3.68 -7.97 -0.67
C GLU A 130 -4.59 -6.75 -0.89
N ASP A 131 -5.87 -7.00 -1.12
CA ASP A 131 -6.84 -5.93 -1.35
C ASP A 131 -7.06 -5.09 -0.09
N ALA A 132 -6.94 -5.66 1.10
CA ALA A 132 -6.95 -4.90 2.35
C ALA A 132 -5.73 -3.97 2.46
N ILE A 133 -4.55 -4.41 2.02
CA ILE A 133 -3.34 -3.57 1.96
C ILE A 133 -3.53 -2.43 0.96
N ILE A 134 -4.04 -2.71 -0.24
CA ILE A 134 -4.31 -1.69 -1.26
C ILE A 134 -5.38 -0.71 -0.75
N ALA A 135 -6.44 -1.21 -0.13
CA ALA A 135 -7.49 -0.40 0.48
C ALA A 135 -6.94 0.51 1.58
N TRP A 136 -5.99 0.02 2.39
CA TRP A 136 -5.31 0.83 3.37
C TRP A 136 -4.44 1.91 2.73
N GLN A 137 -3.64 1.59 1.72
CA GLN A 137 -2.75 2.56 1.08
C GLN A 137 -3.53 3.68 0.38
N THR A 138 -4.58 3.30 -0.35
CA THR A 138 -5.41 4.23 -1.15
C THR A 138 -6.49 4.94 -0.33
N GLY A 139 -6.96 4.32 0.75
CA GLY A 139 -8.13 4.75 1.51
C GLY A 139 -9.47 4.44 0.86
N TYR A 140 -9.48 3.63 -0.21
CA TYR A 140 -10.68 3.24 -0.95
C TYR A 140 -10.69 1.75 -1.26
N PHE A 141 -11.89 1.16 -1.25
CA PHE A 141 -12.14 -0.19 -1.72
C PHE A 141 -13.52 -0.22 -2.36
N GLU A 142 -13.62 -0.65 -3.63
CA GLU A 142 -14.90 -0.75 -4.34
C GLU A 142 -15.75 0.55 -4.25
N GLY A 143 -15.09 1.70 -4.47
CA GLY A 143 -15.71 3.03 -4.37
C GLY A 143 -16.02 3.51 -2.94
N THR A 144 -15.79 2.68 -1.92
CA THR A 144 -16.07 3.00 -0.51
C THR A 144 -14.84 3.61 0.16
N ALA A 145 -15.00 4.76 0.82
CA ALA A 145 -13.94 5.39 1.61
C ALA A 145 -13.74 4.67 2.96
N VAL A 146 -12.87 3.66 2.98
CA VAL A 146 -12.80 2.64 4.06
C VAL A 146 -12.52 3.20 5.45
N PHE A 147 -11.81 4.33 5.57
CA PHE A 147 -11.54 4.93 6.88
C PHE A 147 -12.76 5.55 7.53
N ARG A 148 -13.73 6.02 6.73
CA ARG A 148 -14.97 6.64 7.23
C ARG A 148 -16.17 5.70 7.15
N ALA A 149 -16.03 4.58 6.47
CA ALA A 149 -17.06 3.54 6.42
C ALA A 149 -17.33 2.96 7.81
N ALA A 150 -18.59 2.52 8.00
CA ALA A 150 -19.02 1.80 9.19
C ALA A 150 -18.29 0.46 9.29
N ASP A 151 -17.95 0.08 10.52
CA ASP A 151 -17.34 -1.21 10.80
C ASP A 151 -18.41 -2.31 10.69
N PRO A 152 -18.19 -3.37 9.89
CA PRO A 152 -19.13 -4.48 9.82
C PRO A 152 -19.17 -5.35 11.09
N GLY A 153 -18.26 -5.19 12.05
CA GLY A 153 -18.31 -5.70 13.44
C GLY A 153 -18.21 -7.22 13.60
N ASP A 154 -19.05 -7.99 12.91
CA ASP A 154 -19.27 -9.42 13.12
C ASP A 154 -18.41 -10.32 12.22
N VAL A 155 -17.40 -9.73 11.54
CA VAL A 155 -16.55 -10.44 10.57
C VAL A 155 -15.31 -10.97 11.28
N LYS A 156 -15.19 -12.30 11.34
CA LYS A 156 -13.97 -12.96 11.81
C LYS A 156 -12.90 -12.87 10.72
N LEU A 157 -11.78 -12.24 11.04
CA LEU A 157 -10.69 -12.04 10.09
C LEU A 157 -9.95 -13.35 9.80
N PRO A 158 -9.86 -13.77 8.53
CA PRO A 158 -9.18 -15.00 8.15
C PRO A 158 -7.67 -14.80 8.06
N GLU A 159 -6.93 -15.89 8.04
CA GLU A 159 -5.47 -15.90 8.06
C GLU A 159 -4.91 -16.18 6.67
N PRO A 160 -4.27 -15.21 5.99
CA PRO A 160 -3.49 -15.53 4.80
C PRO A 160 -2.31 -16.41 5.20
N GLU A 161 -2.03 -17.47 4.44
CA GLU A 161 -0.79 -18.20 4.63
C GLU A 161 0.40 -17.25 4.40
N PRO A 162 1.47 -17.31 5.22
CA PRO A 162 2.66 -16.51 4.96
C PRO A 162 3.16 -16.88 3.58
N GLY A 163 3.15 -15.90 2.67
CA GLY A 163 3.56 -16.09 1.29
C GLY A 163 4.95 -16.68 1.26
N VAL A 164 5.06 -17.92 0.78
CA VAL A 164 6.28 -18.34 0.10
C VAL A 164 6.43 -17.31 -1.00
N GLU A 165 7.57 -16.61 -1.04
CA GLU A 165 7.93 -15.83 -2.20
C GLU A 165 7.65 -16.72 -3.41
N GLU A 166 6.65 -16.38 -4.22
CA GLU A 166 6.56 -16.96 -5.55
C GLU A 166 7.88 -16.58 -6.19
N GLU A 167 8.80 -17.55 -6.23
CA GLU A 167 9.89 -17.54 -7.18
C GLU A 167 9.22 -17.19 -8.49
N ARG A 168 9.46 -15.95 -8.94
CA ARG A 168 9.30 -15.56 -10.33
C ARG A 168 10.09 -16.62 -11.09
N SER A 169 9.37 -17.63 -11.55
CA SER A 169 9.87 -18.62 -12.47
C SER A 169 10.41 -17.83 -13.65
N GLY A 170 11.73 -17.75 -13.68
CA GLY A 170 12.46 -17.08 -14.73
C GLY A 170 12.24 -17.86 -16.01
N ALA A 171 11.30 -17.39 -16.83
CA ALA A 171 11.18 -17.77 -18.22
C ALA A 171 11.18 -16.49 -19.06
N GLY A 172 12.33 -16.19 -19.66
CA GLY A 172 12.47 -15.13 -20.65
C GLY A 172 13.68 -14.19 -20.52
N SER A 173 14.79 -14.60 -19.91
CA SER A 173 16.08 -13.92 -20.14
C SER A 173 16.77 -14.54 -21.36
N ASP A 174 16.37 -14.14 -22.55
CA ASP A 174 17.20 -14.36 -23.74
C ASP A 174 18.27 -13.26 -23.78
N LYS A 175 19.30 -13.41 -22.93
CA LYS A 175 20.49 -12.57 -22.98
C LYS A 175 21.43 -13.13 -24.04
N MET A 176 21.33 -12.50 -25.20
CA MET A 176 22.36 -12.42 -26.25
C MET A 176 23.77 -12.61 -25.69
N LYS A 177 24.40 -13.70 -26.13
CA LYS A 177 25.81 -13.95 -25.97
C LYS A 177 26.56 -13.02 -26.92
N GLY A 178 27.46 -12.21 -26.36
CA GLY A 178 28.29 -11.28 -27.12
C GLY A 178 29.08 -11.96 -28.23
N GLY A 179 28.95 -11.41 -29.43
CA GLY A 179 29.78 -11.68 -30.59
C GLY A 179 30.07 -10.35 -31.28
N ASN A 180 31.32 -9.93 -31.22
CA ASN A 180 31.89 -8.72 -31.80
C ASN A 180 31.75 -8.67 -33.33
N VAL A 181 31.28 -7.56 -33.91
CA VAL A 181 31.75 -6.99 -35.20
C VAL A 181 31.31 -5.52 -35.35
N ASP A 182 32.17 -4.79 -36.04
CA ASP A 182 32.34 -3.34 -36.11
C ASP A 182 31.18 -2.49 -36.67
N ALA A 183 31.20 -1.24 -36.18
CA ALA A 183 30.91 0.05 -36.81
C ALA A 183 29.98 0.08 -38.05
N LEU A 184 28.88 0.84 -37.93
CA LEU A 184 28.38 1.74 -38.98
C LEU A 184 27.55 2.84 -38.30
N GLU A 185 27.90 4.09 -38.60
CA GLU A 185 27.28 5.32 -38.08
C GLU A 185 25.77 5.34 -38.33
N ALA A 186 24.98 5.66 -37.30
CA ALA A 186 23.54 5.88 -37.42
C ALA A 186 23.23 7.38 -37.35
N GLU A 187 22.95 7.95 -38.52
CA GLU A 187 22.34 9.27 -38.70
C GLU A 187 21.00 9.37 -37.92
N PRO A 188 20.61 10.56 -37.42
CA PRO A 188 19.38 10.73 -36.64
C PRO A 188 18.15 10.49 -37.51
N VAL A 189 17.45 9.37 -37.27
CA VAL A 189 16.21 9.03 -37.98
C VAL A 189 15.07 9.92 -37.49
N ASP A 190 14.45 10.69 -38.39
CA ASP A 190 13.28 11.54 -38.15
C ASP A 190 12.08 10.71 -37.63
N PRO A 191 11.62 10.94 -36.39
CA PRO A 191 10.56 10.16 -35.77
C PRO A 191 9.18 10.33 -36.44
N ASN A 192 9.00 11.30 -37.34
CA ASN A 192 7.74 11.50 -38.06
C ASN A 192 7.56 10.56 -39.27
N LYS A 193 8.57 9.72 -39.58
CA LYS A 193 8.50 8.74 -40.69
C LYS A 193 8.19 7.31 -40.25
N ALA A 194 7.92 7.08 -38.96
CA ALA A 194 7.54 5.76 -38.46
C ALA A 194 6.07 5.44 -38.80
N GLY A 195 5.81 4.93 -40.00
CA GLY A 195 4.50 4.41 -40.36
C GLY A 195 4.25 3.05 -39.69
N ILE A 196 3.33 3.00 -38.73
CA ILE A 196 2.87 1.73 -38.13
C ILE A 196 2.25 0.87 -39.25
N ARG A 197 2.84 -0.30 -39.52
CA ARG A 197 2.28 -1.30 -40.45
C ARG A 197 1.80 -2.49 -39.62
N ILE A 198 0.49 -2.56 -39.40
CA ILE A 198 -0.15 -3.74 -38.82
C ILE A 198 -0.68 -4.58 -39.97
N ASP A 199 -0.15 -5.79 -40.12
CA ASP A 199 -0.65 -6.78 -41.07
C ASP A 199 -1.83 -7.53 -40.44
N LEU A 200 -3.02 -7.40 -41.04
CA LEU A 200 -4.26 -8.01 -40.57
C LEU A 200 -4.67 -9.24 -41.37
N SER A 201 -3.78 -9.78 -42.20
CA SER A 201 -4.05 -10.92 -43.09
C SER A 201 -4.40 -12.23 -42.36
N GLY A 202 -4.23 -12.29 -41.03
CA GLY A 202 -4.54 -13.46 -40.20
C GLY A 202 -5.93 -13.46 -39.56
N ILE A 203 -6.72 -12.39 -39.65
CA ILE A 203 -8.04 -12.32 -39.00
C ILE A 203 -9.13 -12.71 -40.01
N GLY A 204 -9.34 -14.02 -40.16
CA GLY A 204 -10.45 -14.53 -40.97
C GLY A 204 -10.52 -16.04 -41.06
N ALA A 205 -11.65 -16.58 -40.59
CA ALA A 205 -12.21 -17.91 -40.84
C ALA A 205 -11.68 -19.12 -40.04
N ARG A 206 -12.48 -19.52 -39.04
CA ARG A 206 -13.01 -20.89 -38.95
C ARG A 206 -14.41 -20.86 -38.35
N GLY A 207 -15.39 -20.63 -39.22
CA GLY A 207 -16.76 -21.11 -39.01
C GLY A 207 -16.86 -22.50 -39.62
N LYS A 208 -17.11 -23.50 -38.78
CA LYS A 208 -17.79 -24.75 -39.09
C LYS A 208 -18.33 -25.33 -37.80
#